data_AF-A0A316EWT6-F1
#
_entry.id   AF-A0A316EWT6-F1
#
_cell.length_a   1.000
_cell.length_b   1.000
_cell.length_c   1.000
_cell.angle_alpha   90.00
_cell.angle_beta   90.00
_cell.angle_gamma   90.00
#
_symmetry.space_group_name_H-M   'P 1'
#
loop_
_entity.id
_entity.type
_entity.pdbx_description
1 polymer ?
#
loop_
_entity_poly.entity_id
_entity_poly.type
_entity_poly.pdbx_seq_one_letter_code
_entity_poly.pdbx_strand_id
1 'polypeptide(L)'
;MKQLTLIFLSIFLTNINLNAQIILPRVLGHNMVLQRNKPVQIWGKASVGEQVSVQFAGQNKTTKTDSDGNWSVTLKALKTSNKPSEMVITGKNTIKLQNILVGEVWLCSGQSNMEYTMRKNSKVTRPNVEGQNPVDELQFAKNPNIRIFLVNRKELVKPDSLHRGWSIAKDSALRSFSAVGYFFAKEINLQTDVPIGMISSAIPGSRIEPWISEEAFAESAYYKNQKVDGEPAKFYNPMIRPLEKLAMRGFLWYQGESNCFLKDSTQYTHKLETLIKSWRNAWHDEKMPFYYVQIVPYLYSSSKGKVILDNKTLPTFWEAQANVSKILSKTDYVTTTDLIDSLTELHPSYKWEIGKRLALLALKNDYDKKGIIAQGPEFEKIKIDGDKAIITFKNAENGLLSKDGKALTFFELAANDGHFVKANAQIEGNSVVVTAPNISKPKSVRFAWDETAKPNLFNQAGLPARPFRTK
;
A
#
# COMPACT_ATOMS: atom_id res chain seq x y z
N MET A 1 -7.40 -76.03 -45.11
CA MET A 1 -6.71 -74.76 -45.43
C MET A 1 -7.72 -73.62 -45.39
N LYS A 2 -7.75 -72.83 -44.30
CA LYS A 2 -8.55 -71.61 -44.21
C LYS A 2 -7.57 -70.44 -44.06
N GLN A 3 -7.50 -69.57 -45.07
CA GLN A 3 -6.70 -68.35 -45.03
C GLN A 3 -7.43 -67.32 -44.15
N LEU A 4 -6.78 -66.87 -43.07
CA LEU A 4 -7.19 -65.68 -42.32
C LEU A 4 -6.56 -64.46 -42.98
N THR A 5 -7.39 -63.59 -43.56
CA THR A 5 -6.98 -62.28 -44.07
C THR A 5 -6.91 -61.29 -42.92
N LEU A 6 -5.71 -60.86 -42.53
CA LEU A 6 -5.51 -59.78 -41.57
C LEU A 6 -5.76 -58.43 -42.27
N ILE A 7 -6.80 -57.70 -41.85
CA ILE A 7 -7.05 -56.32 -42.28
C ILE A 7 -6.24 -55.40 -41.35
N PHE A 8 -5.18 -54.79 -41.88
CA PHE A 8 -4.42 -53.74 -41.20
C PHE A 8 -5.19 -52.42 -41.27
N LEU A 9 -5.81 -52.02 -40.16
CA LEU A 9 -6.44 -50.71 -40.02
C LEU A 9 -5.35 -49.67 -39.74
N SER A 10 -4.88 -48.97 -40.77
CA SER A 10 -3.99 -47.81 -40.60
C SER A 10 -4.74 -46.66 -39.94
N ILE A 11 -4.47 -46.43 -38.66
CA ILE A 11 -4.90 -45.24 -37.92
C ILE A 11 -4.08 -44.06 -38.44
N PHE A 12 -4.70 -43.22 -39.28
CA PHE A 12 -4.16 -41.91 -39.64
C PHE A 12 -4.15 -41.03 -38.38
N LEU A 13 -2.99 -40.94 -37.71
CA LEU A 13 -2.69 -39.90 -36.73
C LEU A 13 -2.64 -38.56 -37.47
N THR A 14 -3.77 -37.87 -37.55
CA THR A 14 -3.81 -36.48 -37.98
C THR A 14 -3.11 -35.66 -36.91
N ASN A 15 -1.93 -35.12 -37.25
CA ASN A 15 -1.26 -34.11 -36.43
C ASN A 15 -2.13 -32.85 -36.44
N ILE A 16 -3.05 -32.75 -35.49
CA ILE A 16 -3.76 -31.50 -35.20
C ILE A 16 -2.71 -30.56 -34.63
N ASN A 17 -2.07 -29.77 -35.49
CA ASN A 17 -1.26 -28.63 -35.07
C ASN A 17 -2.19 -27.61 -34.41
N LEU A 18 -2.37 -27.74 -33.09
CA LEU A 18 -2.92 -26.69 -32.25
C LEU A 18 -1.99 -25.48 -32.38
N ASN A 19 -2.36 -24.53 -33.24
CA ASN A 19 -1.66 -23.25 -33.36
C ASN A 19 -1.89 -22.44 -32.08
N ALA A 20 -1.03 -22.62 -31.08
CA ALA A 20 -1.05 -21.82 -29.87
C ALA A 20 -0.75 -20.36 -30.24
N GLN A 21 -1.76 -19.51 -30.09
CA GLN A 21 -1.65 -18.07 -30.27
C GLN A 21 -0.87 -17.47 -29.10
N ILE A 22 -0.24 -16.31 -29.34
CA ILE A 22 0.28 -15.46 -28.28
C ILE A 22 -0.87 -15.13 -27.32
N ILE A 23 -0.59 -15.31 -26.03
CA ILE A 23 -1.47 -15.03 -24.92
C ILE A 23 -0.74 -14.14 -23.92
N LEU A 24 -1.40 -13.08 -23.48
CA LEU A 24 -0.87 -12.16 -22.47
C LEU A 24 -1.54 -12.38 -21.10
N PRO A 25 -0.81 -12.14 -20.00
CA PRO A 25 -1.43 -12.04 -18.68
C PRO A 25 -2.40 -10.84 -18.65
N ARG A 26 -3.43 -10.92 -17.82
CA ARG A 26 -4.48 -9.89 -17.72
C ARG A 26 -3.94 -8.48 -17.42
N VAL A 27 -2.83 -8.38 -16.72
CA VAL A 27 -2.19 -7.09 -16.36
C VAL A 27 -1.56 -6.38 -17.55
N LEU A 28 -1.26 -7.08 -18.65
CA LEU A 28 -0.81 -6.46 -19.89
C LEU A 28 -2.02 -6.30 -20.82
N GLY A 29 -2.49 -5.06 -20.97
CA GLY A 29 -3.70 -4.81 -21.73
C GLY A 29 -3.90 -3.38 -22.18
N HIS A 30 -5.05 -3.12 -22.79
CA HIS A 30 -5.48 -1.77 -23.17
C HIS A 30 -5.54 -0.86 -21.95
N ASN A 31 -5.37 0.44 -22.16
CA ASN A 31 -5.47 1.48 -21.13
C ASN A 31 -4.42 1.38 -20.01
N MET A 32 -3.42 0.50 -20.07
CA MET A 32 -2.42 0.40 -19.01
C MET A 32 -1.50 1.63 -18.95
N VAL A 33 -0.82 1.79 -17.80
CA VAL A 33 0.33 2.69 -17.65
C VAL A 33 1.57 1.82 -17.54
N LEU A 34 2.59 2.12 -18.33
CA LEU A 34 3.91 1.52 -18.18
C LEU A 34 4.81 2.43 -17.34
N GLN A 35 5.61 1.83 -16.47
CA GLN A 35 6.53 2.54 -15.59
C GLN A 35 7.63 3.26 -16.39
N ARG A 36 7.77 4.56 -16.16
CA ARG A 36 8.85 5.39 -16.70
C ARG A 36 10.15 5.16 -15.95
N ASN A 37 11.26 5.55 -16.58
CA ASN A 37 12.60 5.61 -15.97
C ASN A 37 13.13 4.27 -15.39
N LYS A 38 12.45 3.15 -15.63
CA LYS A 38 12.89 1.78 -15.33
C LYS A 38 12.73 0.91 -16.57
N PRO A 39 13.56 -0.12 -16.77
CA PRO A 39 13.30 -1.14 -17.78
C PRO A 39 11.91 -1.77 -17.56
N VAL A 40 11.21 -2.06 -18.66
CA VAL A 40 9.84 -2.62 -18.61
C VAL A 40 9.84 -3.97 -19.30
N GLN A 41 9.41 -5.01 -18.58
CA GLN A 41 9.22 -6.33 -19.16
C GLN A 41 7.85 -6.44 -19.81
N ILE A 42 7.79 -7.06 -20.98
CA ILE A 42 6.57 -7.50 -21.66
C ILE A 42 6.70 -9.00 -21.85
N TRP A 43 5.69 -9.77 -21.43
CA TRP A 43 5.77 -11.22 -21.37
C TRP A 43 4.43 -11.88 -21.67
N GLY A 44 4.47 -13.17 -21.97
CA GLY A 44 3.29 -13.96 -22.25
C GLY A 44 3.62 -15.43 -22.51
N LYS A 45 2.67 -16.13 -23.10
CA LYS A 45 2.85 -17.49 -23.65
C LYS A 45 2.59 -17.50 -25.16
N ALA A 46 3.19 -18.42 -25.89
CA ALA A 46 2.91 -18.71 -27.31
C ALA A 46 3.35 -20.15 -27.65
N SER A 47 3.35 -20.55 -28.93
CA SER A 47 3.87 -21.87 -29.32
C SER A 47 5.36 -21.99 -28.96
N VAL A 48 5.86 -23.18 -28.60
CA VAL A 48 7.29 -23.43 -28.31
C VAL A 48 8.16 -23.11 -29.53
N GLY A 49 9.29 -22.42 -29.33
CA GLY A 49 10.22 -21.98 -30.38
C GLY A 49 9.71 -20.84 -31.27
N GLU A 50 8.50 -20.33 -31.04
CA GLU A 50 7.90 -19.21 -31.78
C GLU A 50 8.70 -17.92 -31.56
N GLN A 51 9.01 -17.24 -32.65
CA GLN A 51 9.61 -15.90 -32.58
C GLN A 51 8.52 -14.87 -32.27
N VAL A 52 8.74 -14.09 -31.22
CA VAL A 52 7.84 -13.00 -30.80
C VAL A 52 8.58 -11.68 -30.90
N SER A 53 7.93 -10.67 -31.48
CA SER A 53 8.41 -9.30 -31.62
C SER A 53 7.49 -8.34 -30.86
N VAL A 54 8.06 -7.33 -30.18
CA VAL A 54 7.32 -6.27 -29.49
C VAL A 54 7.83 -4.92 -29.95
N GLN A 55 6.90 -4.10 -30.46
CA GLN A 55 7.14 -2.73 -30.88
C GLN A 55 6.40 -1.75 -29.98
N PHE A 56 7.13 -0.82 -29.37
CA PHE A 56 6.56 0.24 -28.54
C PHE A 56 7.53 1.40 -28.36
N ALA A 57 7.03 2.64 -28.44
CA ALA A 57 7.81 3.86 -28.19
C ALA A 57 9.15 3.92 -28.96
N GLY A 58 9.14 3.56 -30.25
CA GLY A 58 10.32 3.53 -31.13
C GLY A 58 11.30 2.38 -30.87
N GLN A 59 11.00 1.50 -29.92
CA GLN A 59 11.78 0.28 -29.68
C GLN A 59 11.15 -0.90 -30.42
N ASN A 60 12.00 -1.78 -30.95
CA ASN A 60 11.62 -3.09 -31.50
C ASN A 60 12.49 -4.16 -30.84
N LYS A 61 11.86 -5.12 -30.15
CA LYS A 61 12.54 -6.20 -29.42
C LYS A 61 12.00 -7.54 -29.85
N THR A 62 12.88 -8.50 -30.09
CA THR A 62 12.52 -9.86 -30.47
C THR A 62 13.04 -10.86 -29.46
N THR A 63 12.32 -11.97 -29.33
CA THR A 63 12.70 -13.13 -28.51
C THR A 63 12.14 -14.40 -29.12
N LYS A 64 12.48 -15.55 -28.54
CA LYS A 64 11.82 -16.83 -28.83
C LYS A 64 11.21 -17.38 -27.55
N THR A 65 10.10 -18.10 -27.67
CA THR A 65 9.53 -18.85 -26.54
C THR A 65 10.46 -19.97 -26.09
N ASP A 66 10.45 -20.22 -24.79
CA ASP A 66 11.12 -21.36 -24.16
C ASP A 66 10.36 -22.69 -24.34
N SER A 67 10.87 -23.76 -23.73
CA SER A 67 10.27 -25.10 -23.76
C SER A 67 8.88 -25.19 -23.13
N ASP A 68 8.54 -24.23 -22.26
CA ASP A 68 7.24 -24.13 -21.59
C ASP A 68 6.30 -23.15 -22.31
N GLY A 69 6.74 -22.63 -23.46
CA GLY A 69 6.02 -21.66 -24.27
C GLY A 69 6.02 -20.24 -23.70
N ASN A 70 6.79 -19.95 -22.65
CA ASN A 70 6.88 -18.59 -22.11
C ASN A 70 7.82 -17.75 -22.97
N TRP A 71 7.51 -16.46 -23.10
CA TRP A 71 8.40 -15.49 -23.72
C TRP A 71 8.42 -14.21 -22.89
N SER A 72 9.52 -13.47 -22.99
CA SER A 72 9.62 -12.12 -22.48
C SER A 72 10.62 -11.29 -23.27
N VAL A 73 10.38 -9.98 -23.31
CA VAL A 73 11.32 -8.97 -23.78
C VAL A 73 11.43 -7.86 -22.76
N THR A 74 12.59 -7.22 -22.68
CA THR A 74 12.78 -6.02 -21.86
C THR A 74 12.94 -4.80 -22.75
N LEU A 75 12.01 -3.86 -22.61
CA LEU A 75 12.12 -2.51 -23.18
C LEU A 75 13.07 -1.69 -22.30
N LYS A 76 13.94 -0.88 -22.92
CA LYS A 76 14.74 0.12 -22.22
C LYS A 76 13.82 1.13 -21.52
N ALA A 77 14.36 1.83 -20.53
CA ALA A 77 13.64 2.84 -19.76
C ALA A 77 12.87 3.80 -20.67
N LEU A 78 11.57 3.94 -20.38
CA LEU A 78 10.64 4.73 -21.17
C LEU A 78 10.58 6.17 -20.63
N LYS A 79 10.47 7.15 -21.54
CA LYS A 79 10.23 8.54 -21.19
C LYS A 79 8.75 8.74 -20.88
N THR A 80 8.44 9.57 -19.88
CA THR A 80 7.05 9.95 -19.54
C THR A 80 6.28 10.41 -20.78
N SER A 81 5.04 9.96 -20.92
CA SER A 81 4.14 10.40 -21.98
C SER A 81 2.69 10.27 -21.52
N ASN A 82 1.97 11.40 -21.56
CA ASN A 82 0.52 11.45 -21.42
C ASN A 82 -0.22 11.28 -22.77
N LYS A 83 0.51 11.09 -23.88
CA LYS A 83 -0.05 10.81 -25.20
C LYS A 83 -0.31 9.30 -25.35
N PRO A 84 -1.56 8.88 -25.60
CA PRO A 84 -1.91 7.49 -25.89
C PRO A 84 -1.05 6.89 -27.01
N SER A 85 -0.49 5.72 -26.76
CA SER A 85 0.34 4.99 -27.73
C SER A 85 -0.13 3.55 -27.92
N GLU A 86 0.18 2.95 -29.08
CA GLU A 86 -0.08 1.55 -29.39
C GLU A 86 1.20 0.72 -29.18
N MET A 87 1.03 -0.47 -28.60
CA MET A 87 2.05 -1.53 -28.58
C MET A 87 1.60 -2.65 -29.50
N VAL A 88 2.48 -3.06 -30.40
CA VAL A 88 2.24 -4.16 -31.34
C VAL A 88 3.11 -5.34 -30.94
N ILE A 89 2.48 -6.49 -30.72
CA ILE A 89 3.14 -7.76 -30.39
C ILE A 89 2.83 -8.74 -31.51
N THR A 90 3.87 -9.25 -32.18
CA THR A 90 3.74 -10.06 -33.39
C THR A 90 4.46 -11.39 -33.24
N GLY A 91 3.76 -12.48 -33.52
CA GLY A 91 4.28 -13.83 -33.74
C GLY A 91 3.44 -14.50 -34.82
N LYS A 92 2.88 -15.68 -34.55
CA LYS A 92 1.89 -16.33 -35.43
C LYS A 92 0.57 -15.56 -35.51
N ASN A 93 0.21 -14.83 -34.45
CA ASN A 93 -0.86 -13.83 -34.43
C ASN A 93 -0.29 -12.45 -34.05
N THR A 94 -1.09 -11.41 -34.23
CA THR A 94 -0.73 -10.05 -33.81
C THR A 94 -1.70 -9.54 -32.76
N ILE A 95 -1.18 -9.03 -31.65
CA ILE A 95 -1.92 -8.32 -30.60
C ILE A 95 -1.56 -6.84 -30.68
N LYS A 96 -2.57 -5.97 -30.66
CA LYS A 96 -2.41 -4.51 -30.62
C LYS A 96 -3.01 -3.97 -29.33
N LEU A 97 -2.17 -3.66 -28.36
CA LEU A 97 -2.60 -3.01 -27.13
C LEU A 97 -2.65 -1.51 -27.34
N GLN A 98 -3.77 -0.90 -26.97
CA GLN A 98 -4.09 0.50 -27.30
C GLN A 98 -4.24 1.36 -26.05
N ASN A 99 -4.12 2.67 -26.23
CA ASN A 99 -4.25 3.68 -25.17
C ASN A 99 -3.29 3.48 -23.99
N ILE A 100 -2.04 3.11 -24.30
CA ILE A 100 -0.99 2.96 -23.30
C ILE A 100 -0.39 4.33 -22.99
N LEU A 101 -0.25 4.64 -21.71
CA LEU A 101 0.51 5.80 -21.23
C LEU A 101 1.83 5.37 -20.62
N VAL A 102 2.78 6.30 -20.51
CA VAL A 102 4.04 6.06 -19.80
C VAL A 102 4.12 7.03 -18.61
N GLY A 103 4.18 6.47 -17.41
CA GLY A 103 4.05 7.22 -16.16
C GLY A 103 4.55 6.43 -14.97
N GLU A 104 3.87 6.51 -13.83
CA GLU A 104 4.27 5.79 -12.60
C GLU A 104 3.20 4.76 -12.23
N VAL A 105 3.62 3.57 -11.83
CA VAL A 105 2.70 2.49 -11.44
C VAL A 105 2.86 2.17 -9.97
N TRP A 106 1.77 2.15 -9.21
CA TRP A 106 1.76 1.86 -7.78
C TRP A 106 0.79 0.72 -7.46
N LEU A 107 1.15 -0.10 -6.47
CA LEU A 107 0.30 -1.16 -5.95
C LEU A 107 -0.19 -0.80 -4.55
N CYS A 108 -1.51 -0.77 -4.36
CA CYS A 108 -2.14 -0.63 -3.05
C CYS A 108 -2.76 -1.96 -2.59
N SER A 109 -2.45 -2.35 -1.35
CA SER A 109 -2.81 -3.64 -0.79
C SER A 109 -3.09 -3.58 0.72
N GLY A 110 -3.60 -4.67 1.26
CA GLY A 110 -3.96 -4.83 2.66
C GLY A 110 -5.34 -5.44 2.84
N GLN A 111 -6.13 -4.87 3.75
CA GLN A 111 -7.45 -5.39 4.10
C GLN A 111 -8.60 -4.42 3.79
N SER A 112 -9.71 -4.51 4.52
CA SER A 112 -10.97 -3.80 4.28
C SER A 112 -10.82 -2.28 4.18
N ASN A 113 -9.91 -1.68 4.95
CA ASN A 113 -9.69 -0.24 4.88
C ASN A 113 -8.92 0.20 3.60
N MET A 114 -8.08 -0.67 3.03
CA MET A 114 -7.54 -0.46 1.67
C MET A 114 -8.58 -0.72 0.59
N GLU A 115 -9.37 -1.79 0.75
CA GLU A 115 -10.41 -2.19 -0.22
C GLU A 115 -11.59 -1.21 -0.27
N TYR A 116 -11.78 -0.40 0.78
CA TYR A 116 -12.84 0.58 0.92
C TYR A 116 -13.08 1.36 -0.38
N THR A 117 -14.23 1.11 -1.00
CA THR A 117 -14.49 1.53 -2.39
C THR A 117 -14.90 3.00 -2.49
N MET A 118 -14.68 3.60 -3.67
CA MET A 118 -15.22 4.93 -4.00
C MET A 118 -16.75 4.99 -3.91
N ARG A 119 -17.46 3.89 -4.21
CA ARG A 119 -18.92 3.80 -3.98
C ARG A 119 -19.29 3.92 -2.51
N LYS A 120 -18.49 3.35 -1.60
CA LYS A 120 -18.72 3.52 -0.16
C LYS A 120 -18.39 4.95 0.26
N ASN A 121 -17.29 5.52 -0.27
CA ASN A 121 -16.90 6.90 -0.03
C ASN A 121 -17.98 7.92 -0.43
N SER A 122 -18.69 7.69 -1.55
CA SER A 122 -19.75 8.60 -2.01
C SER A 122 -21.05 8.55 -1.20
N LYS A 123 -21.10 7.76 -0.12
CA LYS A 123 -22.28 7.58 0.74
C LYS A 123 -22.04 7.99 2.18
N VAL A 124 -20.83 8.46 2.50
CA VAL A 124 -20.49 8.92 3.85
C VAL A 124 -21.09 10.30 4.10
N THR A 125 -21.19 10.69 5.37
CA THR A 125 -21.58 12.05 5.73
C THR A 125 -20.67 13.05 5.03
N ARG A 126 -21.25 14.02 4.33
CA ARG A 126 -20.52 15.06 3.61
C ARG A 126 -19.61 15.80 4.59
N PRO A 127 -18.28 15.74 4.44
CA PRO A 127 -17.37 16.46 5.31
C PRO A 127 -17.42 17.96 4.97
N ASN A 128 -17.24 18.80 5.98
CA ASN A 128 -17.07 20.24 5.79
C ASN A 128 -15.61 20.51 5.39
N VAL A 129 -15.36 20.55 4.08
CA VAL A 129 -14.04 20.84 3.50
C VAL A 129 -14.18 21.96 2.48
N GLU A 130 -13.13 22.77 2.36
CA GLU A 130 -13.06 23.79 1.31
C GLU A 130 -12.85 23.14 -0.06
N GLY A 131 -13.46 23.72 -1.10
CA GLY A 131 -13.31 23.26 -2.48
C GLY A 131 -14.15 22.02 -2.84
N GLN A 132 -13.63 21.21 -3.76
CA GLN A 132 -14.34 20.03 -4.27
C GLN A 132 -14.46 18.98 -3.16
N ASN A 133 -15.69 18.58 -2.86
CA ASN A 133 -15.94 17.60 -1.81
C ASN A 133 -15.57 16.17 -2.26
N PRO A 134 -14.86 15.39 -1.42
CA PRO A 134 -14.44 14.03 -1.78
C PRO A 134 -15.62 13.07 -1.99
N VAL A 135 -16.80 13.33 -1.42
CA VAL A 135 -17.98 12.45 -1.61
C VAL A 135 -18.56 12.57 -3.03
N ASP A 136 -18.32 13.70 -3.70
CA ASP A 136 -18.82 13.97 -5.05
C ASP A 136 -17.85 13.53 -6.14
N GLU A 137 -16.68 13.02 -5.77
CA GLU A 137 -15.58 12.73 -6.69
C GLU A 137 -15.99 11.85 -7.89
N LEU A 138 -16.90 10.88 -7.67
CA LEU A 138 -17.43 10.03 -8.74
C LEU A 138 -18.14 10.78 -9.87
N GLN A 139 -18.63 12.00 -9.61
CA GLN A 139 -19.30 12.85 -10.60
C GLN A 139 -18.29 13.60 -11.49
N PHE A 140 -17.10 13.87 -10.94
CA PHE A 140 -16.11 14.76 -11.54
C PHE A 140 -14.87 14.02 -12.07
N ALA A 141 -14.60 12.81 -11.57
CA ALA A 141 -13.45 12.00 -11.95
C ALA A 141 -13.50 11.63 -13.44
N LYS A 142 -12.87 12.46 -14.26
CA LYS A 142 -12.78 12.30 -15.72
C LYS A 142 -11.34 12.38 -16.24
N ASN A 143 -10.36 12.38 -15.33
CA ASN A 143 -8.95 12.55 -15.66
C ASN A 143 -8.40 11.33 -16.45
N PRO A 144 -8.10 11.48 -17.75
CA PRO A 144 -7.59 10.41 -18.57
C PRO A 144 -6.08 10.20 -18.37
N ASN A 145 -5.46 10.70 -17.31
CA ASN A 145 -4.09 10.35 -16.91
C ASN A 145 -4.04 9.39 -15.71
N ILE A 146 -5.20 9.04 -15.13
CA ILE A 146 -5.28 8.06 -14.05
C ILE A 146 -5.89 6.76 -14.60
N ARG A 147 -5.18 5.65 -14.41
CA ARG A 147 -5.60 4.30 -14.82
C ARG A 147 -5.64 3.40 -13.60
N ILE A 148 -6.62 2.51 -13.58
CA ILE A 148 -6.86 1.62 -12.46
C ILE A 148 -6.95 0.17 -12.92
N PHE A 149 -6.39 -0.72 -12.12
CA PHE A 149 -6.46 -2.17 -12.28
C PHE A 149 -6.91 -2.79 -10.96
N LEU A 150 -8.08 -3.41 -10.95
CA LEU A 150 -8.59 -4.12 -9.77
C LEU A 150 -8.21 -5.60 -9.88
N VAL A 151 -7.38 -6.07 -8.95
CA VAL A 151 -6.96 -7.48 -8.92
C VAL A 151 -8.14 -8.37 -8.55
N ASN A 152 -8.41 -9.35 -9.40
CA ASN A 152 -9.30 -10.47 -9.11
C ASN A 152 -8.46 -11.74 -8.91
N ARG A 153 -8.49 -12.29 -7.69
CA ARG A 153 -7.72 -13.48 -7.29
C ARG A 153 -7.93 -14.69 -8.22
N LYS A 154 -9.11 -14.84 -8.83
CA LYS A 154 -9.45 -15.99 -9.70
C LYS A 154 -9.09 -15.76 -11.16
N GLU A 155 -8.76 -14.53 -11.56
CA GLU A 155 -8.63 -14.12 -12.96
C GLU A 155 -7.26 -13.55 -13.31
N LEU A 156 -6.47 -13.08 -12.34
CA LEU A 156 -5.22 -12.35 -12.61
C LEU A 156 -4.25 -13.14 -13.50
N VAL A 157 -4.07 -14.43 -13.21
CA VAL A 157 -3.18 -15.34 -13.97
C VAL A 157 -3.84 -15.96 -15.20
N LYS A 158 -5.14 -15.77 -15.38
CA LYS A 158 -5.86 -16.32 -16.53
C LYS A 158 -5.61 -15.42 -17.75
N PRO A 159 -5.49 -16.02 -18.95
CA PRO A 159 -5.54 -15.29 -20.21
C PRO A 159 -6.78 -14.38 -20.28
N ASP A 160 -6.60 -13.16 -20.76
CA ASP A 160 -7.70 -12.29 -21.16
C ASP A 160 -7.59 -12.02 -22.66
N SER A 161 -8.39 -12.71 -23.47
CA SER A 161 -8.40 -12.54 -24.92
C SER A 161 -8.85 -11.16 -25.38
N LEU A 162 -9.50 -10.39 -24.50
CA LEU A 162 -9.92 -9.02 -24.77
C LEU A 162 -8.93 -7.98 -24.26
N HIS A 163 -7.95 -8.38 -23.44
CA HIS A 163 -6.93 -7.51 -22.86
C HIS A 163 -7.51 -6.29 -22.11
N ARG A 164 -8.63 -6.44 -21.38
CA ARG A 164 -9.38 -5.35 -20.71
C ARG A 164 -9.14 -5.27 -19.21
N GLY A 165 -7.89 -5.52 -18.79
CA GLY A 165 -7.50 -5.48 -17.38
C GLY A 165 -7.54 -4.08 -16.76
N TRP A 166 -7.21 -3.03 -17.53
CA TRP A 166 -7.12 -1.66 -17.03
C TRP A 166 -8.28 -0.79 -17.51
N SER A 167 -8.67 0.16 -16.67
CA SER A 167 -9.70 1.16 -16.96
C SER A 167 -9.20 2.57 -16.69
N ILE A 168 -9.76 3.55 -17.39
CA ILE A 168 -9.69 4.96 -16.96
C ILE A 168 -10.42 5.07 -15.63
N ALA A 169 -9.88 5.84 -14.68
CA ALA A 169 -10.45 6.03 -13.35
C ALA A 169 -11.72 6.91 -13.38
N LYS A 170 -12.81 6.36 -13.92
CA LYS A 170 -14.14 6.99 -14.00
C LYS A 170 -15.26 5.94 -13.94
N ASP A 171 -16.50 6.42 -13.83
CA ASP A 171 -17.72 5.62 -13.99
C ASP A 171 -17.76 4.34 -13.11
N SER A 172 -18.28 3.24 -13.64
CA SER A 172 -18.43 1.96 -12.94
C SER A 172 -17.09 1.36 -12.49
N ALA A 173 -16.02 1.54 -13.27
CA ALA A 173 -14.70 1.06 -12.91
C ALA A 173 -14.19 1.75 -11.63
N LEU A 174 -14.33 3.07 -11.55
CA LEU A 174 -13.91 3.82 -10.36
C LEU A 174 -14.79 3.50 -9.14
N ARG A 175 -16.11 3.30 -9.32
CA ARG A 175 -17.04 2.98 -8.21
C ARG A 175 -16.57 1.80 -7.37
N SER A 176 -15.97 0.78 -7.98
CA SER A 176 -15.52 -0.44 -7.31
C SER A 176 -14.05 -0.39 -6.85
N PHE A 177 -13.33 0.69 -7.16
CA PHE A 177 -11.91 0.80 -6.86
C PHE A 177 -11.64 1.38 -5.46
N SER A 178 -10.46 1.07 -4.90
CA SER A 178 -9.99 1.60 -3.62
C SER A 178 -10.02 3.13 -3.60
N ALA A 179 -10.73 3.70 -2.62
CA ALA A 179 -10.76 5.14 -2.42
C ALA A 179 -9.37 5.68 -2.02
N VAL A 180 -8.65 4.97 -1.14
CA VAL A 180 -7.28 5.35 -0.74
C VAL A 180 -6.36 5.41 -1.95
N GLY A 181 -6.36 4.34 -2.77
CA GLY A 181 -5.52 4.27 -3.97
C GLY A 181 -5.87 5.33 -5.01
N TYR A 182 -7.17 5.61 -5.20
CA TYR A 182 -7.61 6.65 -6.12
C TYR A 182 -7.16 8.05 -5.67
N PHE A 183 -7.42 8.43 -4.42
CA PHE A 183 -7.07 9.77 -3.93
C PHE A 183 -5.56 9.99 -3.85
N PHE A 184 -4.78 8.92 -3.58
CA PHE A 184 -3.32 8.95 -3.75
C PHE A 184 -2.94 9.31 -5.19
N ALA A 185 -3.47 8.59 -6.19
CA ALA A 185 -3.14 8.84 -7.59
C ALA A 185 -3.59 10.22 -8.07
N LYS A 186 -4.76 10.67 -7.61
CA LYS A 186 -5.27 12.02 -7.90
C LYS A 186 -4.29 13.08 -7.41
N GLU A 187 -3.83 12.99 -6.17
CA GLU A 187 -2.88 13.95 -5.59
C GLU A 187 -1.52 13.91 -6.31
N ILE A 188 -0.95 12.72 -6.55
CA ILE A 188 0.32 12.62 -7.29
C ILE A 188 0.19 13.21 -8.69
N ASN A 189 -0.86 12.85 -9.43
CA ASN A 189 -1.05 13.37 -10.79
C ASN A 189 -1.24 14.89 -10.77
N LEU A 190 -2.05 15.43 -9.86
CA LEU A 190 -2.25 16.88 -9.73
C LEU A 190 -0.93 17.63 -9.51
N GLN A 191 -0.05 17.10 -8.67
CA GLN A 191 1.21 17.76 -8.29
C GLN A 191 2.35 17.60 -9.29
N THR A 192 2.24 16.64 -10.22
CA THR A 192 3.35 16.24 -11.10
C THR A 192 3.02 16.20 -12.59
N ASP A 193 1.74 16.22 -12.96
CA ASP A 193 1.21 15.97 -14.31
C ASP A 193 1.63 14.61 -14.93
N VAL A 194 2.16 13.70 -14.12
CA VAL A 194 2.60 12.37 -14.57
C VAL A 194 1.41 11.42 -14.58
N PRO A 195 1.18 10.62 -15.65
CA PRO A 195 0.17 9.59 -15.64
C PRO A 195 0.40 8.56 -14.53
N ILE A 196 -0.67 8.16 -13.83
CA ILE A 196 -0.59 7.23 -12.70
C ILE A 196 -1.42 5.98 -12.99
N GLY A 197 -0.77 4.82 -12.93
CA GLY A 197 -1.41 3.51 -12.89
C GLY A 197 -1.53 3.03 -11.44
N MET A 198 -2.75 2.79 -10.95
CA MET A 198 -2.99 2.21 -9.64
C MET A 198 -3.50 0.79 -9.75
N ILE A 199 -2.84 -0.13 -9.05
CA ILE A 199 -3.27 -1.51 -8.89
C ILE A 199 -3.84 -1.65 -7.49
N SER A 200 -5.06 -2.18 -7.35
CA SER A 200 -5.67 -2.47 -6.05
C SER A 200 -5.78 -3.97 -5.85
N SER A 201 -5.18 -4.47 -4.76
CA SER A 201 -5.17 -5.88 -4.38
C SER A 201 -5.33 -6.02 -2.87
N ALA A 202 -6.56 -6.06 -2.36
CA ALA A 202 -6.83 -6.11 -0.93
C ALA A 202 -7.92 -7.15 -0.61
N ILE A 203 -7.85 -7.74 0.60
CA ILE A 203 -8.80 -8.76 1.07
C ILE A 203 -9.30 -8.38 2.47
N PRO A 204 -10.58 -8.02 2.64
CA PRO A 204 -11.20 -7.76 3.93
C PRO A 204 -10.95 -8.86 4.96
N GLY A 205 -10.65 -8.47 6.20
CA GLY A 205 -10.40 -9.40 7.31
C GLY A 205 -9.08 -10.16 7.25
N SER A 206 -8.26 -9.99 6.20
CA SER A 206 -6.96 -10.67 6.12
C SER A 206 -5.99 -10.20 7.21
N ARG A 207 -5.25 -11.17 7.76
CA ARG A 207 -4.03 -10.90 8.53
C ARG A 207 -2.87 -10.61 7.57
N ILE A 208 -1.70 -10.23 8.08
CA ILE A 208 -0.53 -9.93 7.27
C ILE A 208 0.14 -11.18 6.66
N GLU A 209 0.10 -12.32 7.35
CA GLU A 209 0.83 -13.54 7.00
C GLU A 209 0.49 -14.10 5.60
N PRO A 210 -0.79 -14.15 5.17
CA PRO A 210 -1.15 -14.55 3.80
C PRO A 210 -0.51 -13.74 2.67
N TRP A 211 -0.04 -12.52 2.96
CA TRP A 211 0.55 -11.60 1.99
C TRP A 211 2.06 -11.69 1.88
N ILE A 212 2.68 -12.58 2.67
CA ILE A 212 4.11 -12.82 2.72
C ILE A 212 4.37 -14.20 2.13
N SER A 213 5.40 -14.34 1.29
CA SER A 213 5.75 -15.63 0.71
C SER A 213 6.29 -16.59 1.78
N GLU A 214 6.15 -17.90 1.58
CA GLU A 214 6.68 -18.90 2.50
C GLU A 214 8.22 -18.79 2.60
N GLU A 215 8.86 -18.53 1.47
CA GLU A 215 10.31 -18.37 1.36
C GLU A 215 10.80 -17.18 2.20
N ALA A 216 10.06 -16.06 2.18
CA ALA A 216 10.42 -14.87 2.95
C ALA A 216 10.34 -15.11 4.47
N PHE A 217 9.38 -15.91 4.94
CA PHE A 217 9.36 -16.31 6.35
C PHE A 217 10.52 -17.25 6.70
N ALA A 218 10.85 -18.19 5.82
CA ALA A 218 11.98 -19.10 6.03
C ALA A 218 13.35 -18.37 6.03
N GLU A 219 13.48 -17.29 5.26
CA GLU A 219 14.70 -16.47 5.19
C GLU A 219 14.77 -15.38 6.28
N SER A 220 13.64 -15.04 6.91
CA SER A 220 13.60 -14.03 7.96
C SER A 220 14.39 -14.44 9.19
N ALA A 221 15.32 -13.59 9.64
CA ALA A 221 16.14 -13.86 10.83
C ALA A 221 15.29 -14.14 12.09
N TYR A 222 14.12 -13.51 12.21
CA TYR A 222 13.21 -13.73 13.33
C TYR A 222 12.43 -15.05 13.19
N TYR A 223 11.96 -15.40 11.98
CA TYR A 223 11.04 -16.52 11.76
C TYR A 223 11.68 -17.83 11.29
N LYS A 224 12.94 -17.84 10.86
CA LYS A 224 13.62 -19.02 10.26
C LYS A 224 13.49 -20.32 11.07
N ASN A 225 13.37 -20.24 12.38
CA ASN A 225 13.23 -21.39 13.29
C ASN A 225 11.91 -21.40 14.07
N GLN A 226 10.89 -20.68 13.59
CA GLN A 226 9.60 -20.57 14.25
C GLN A 226 8.48 -21.02 13.31
N LYS A 227 7.47 -21.69 13.86
CA LYS A 227 6.24 -21.95 13.11
C LYS A 227 5.50 -20.63 12.91
N VAL A 228 5.10 -20.37 11.67
CA VAL A 228 4.26 -19.23 11.31
C VAL A 228 2.84 -19.72 11.01
N ASP A 229 1.89 -19.41 11.89
CA ASP A 229 0.47 -19.64 11.65
C ASP A 229 -0.11 -18.54 10.73
N GLY A 230 -1.37 -18.69 10.30
CA GLY A 230 -2.07 -17.65 9.53
C GLY A 230 -1.98 -17.81 8.01
N GLU A 231 -1.70 -19.02 7.52
CA GLU A 231 -1.72 -19.39 6.09
C GLU A 231 -0.80 -18.49 5.21
N PRO A 232 0.54 -18.51 5.41
CA PRO A 232 1.49 -17.83 4.53
C PRO A 232 1.24 -18.07 3.04
N ALA A 233 1.60 -17.09 2.23
CA ALA A 233 1.48 -17.08 0.77
C ALA A 233 0.06 -17.21 0.16
N LYS A 234 -0.98 -17.44 0.97
CA LYS A 234 -2.37 -17.64 0.50
C LYS A 234 -2.91 -16.52 -0.39
N PHE A 235 -2.54 -15.26 -0.15
CA PHE A 235 -2.88 -14.13 -1.01
C PHE A 235 -1.70 -13.64 -1.83
N TYR A 236 -0.47 -13.80 -1.34
CA TYR A 236 0.74 -13.49 -2.10
C TYR A 236 0.77 -14.19 -3.46
N ASN A 237 0.64 -15.53 -3.47
CA ASN A 237 0.78 -16.34 -4.68
C ASN A 237 -0.24 -16.00 -5.78
N PRO A 238 -1.55 -15.85 -5.49
CA PRO A 238 -2.51 -15.55 -6.54
C PRO A 238 -2.72 -14.05 -6.82
N MET A 239 -2.25 -13.13 -5.97
CA MET A 239 -2.58 -11.69 -6.08
C MET A 239 -1.39 -10.75 -6.19
N ILE A 240 -0.21 -11.14 -5.69
CA ILE A 240 1.00 -10.30 -5.68
C ILE A 240 2.07 -10.88 -6.60
N ARG A 241 2.41 -12.16 -6.44
CA ARG A 241 3.43 -12.86 -7.25
C ARG A 241 3.22 -12.71 -8.77
N PRO A 242 1.98 -12.74 -9.31
CA PRO A 242 1.78 -12.54 -10.75
C PRO A 242 2.11 -11.12 -11.26
N LEU A 243 2.26 -10.15 -10.36
CA LEU A 243 2.58 -8.76 -10.68
C LEU A 243 4.09 -8.47 -10.64
N GLU A 244 4.93 -9.38 -10.15
CA GLU A 244 6.38 -9.17 -9.94
C GLU A 244 7.13 -8.73 -11.21
N LYS A 245 6.66 -9.17 -12.39
CA LYS A 245 7.23 -8.80 -13.69
C LYS A 245 6.82 -7.41 -14.18
N LEU A 246 5.77 -6.82 -13.59
CA LEU A 246 5.34 -5.48 -13.91
C LEU A 246 6.26 -4.48 -13.21
N ALA A 247 7.00 -3.69 -13.99
CA ALA A 247 7.79 -2.60 -13.45
C ALA A 247 6.87 -1.59 -12.72
N MET A 248 7.25 -1.19 -11.51
CA MET A 248 6.48 -0.30 -10.65
C MET A 248 7.36 0.67 -9.87
N ARG A 249 6.71 1.70 -9.35
CA ARG A 249 7.30 2.74 -8.52
C ARG A 249 7.38 2.35 -7.05
N GLY A 250 6.29 1.84 -6.47
CA GLY A 250 6.23 1.54 -5.04
C GLY A 250 4.91 0.95 -4.58
N PHE A 251 4.79 0.79 -3.27
CA PHE A 251 3.68 0.10 -2.61
C PHE A 251 2.99 0.98 -1.57
N LEU A 252 1.67 0.80 -1.46
CA LEU A 252 0.83 1.34 -0.39
C LEU A 252 0.21 0.17 0.39
N TRP A 253 0.28 0.23 1.72
CA TRP A 253 -0.20 -0.85 2.58
C TRP A 253 -1.12 -0.32 3.68
N TYR A 254 -2.35 -0.86 3.76
CA TYR A 254 -3.27 -0.53 4.84
C TYR A 254 -3.90 -1.80 5.40
N GLN A 255 -3.27 -2.29 6.47
CA GLN A 255 -3.64 -3.49 7.18
C GLN A 255 -3.11 -3.43 8.61
N GLY A 256 -3.77 -4.16 9.49
CA GLY A 256 -3.27 -4.41 10.84
C GLY A 256 -4.38 -4.74 11.81
N GLU A 257 -5.62 -4.37 11.51
CA GLU A 257 -6.75 -4.50 12.43
C GLU A 257 -6.97 -5.97 12.81
N SER A 258 -6.88 -6.89 11.85
CA SER A 258 -7.00 -8.33 12.12
C SER A 258 -5.87 -8.86 13.01
N ASN A 259 -4.67 -8.31 12.92
CA ASN A 259 -3.54 -8.69 13.77
C ASN A 259 -3.63 -8.05 15.17
N CYS A 260 -4.12 -6.80 15.26
CA CYS A 260 -4.40 -6.14 16.52
C CYS A 260 -5.45 -6.90 17.35
N PHE A 261 -6.50 -7.44 16.71
CA PHE A 261 -7.46 -8.33 17.37
C PHE A 261 -6.86 -9.63 17.93
N LEU A 262 -5.65 -10.00 17.51
CA LEU A 262 -4.92 -11.16 18.01
C LEU A 262 -3.85 -10.79 19.05
N LYS A 263 -3.83 -9.51 19.48
CA LYS A 263 -2.84 -8.98 20.42
C LYS A 263 -1.40 -9.10 19.91
N ASP A 264 -1.22 -9.05 18.58
CA ASP A 264 0.11 -8.86 18.02
C ASP A 264 0.72 -7.56 18.57
N SER A 265 2.01 -7.58 18.88
CA SER A 265 2.77 -6.40 19.31
C SER A 265 4.05 -6.34 18.48
N THR A 266 5.23 -6.50 19.09
CA THR A 266 6.52 -6.57 18.40
C THR A 266 6.56 -7.63 17.29
N GLN A 267 5.76 -8.70 17.40
CA GLN A 267 5.61 -9.68 16.31
C GLN A 267 5.16 -9.01 15.01
N TYR A 268 4.26 -8.02 15.07
CA TYR A 268 3.81 -7.30 13.89
C TYR A 268 4.94 -6.49 13.24
N THR A 269 5.87 -5.93 14.02
CA THR A 269 7.07 -5.26 13.49
C THR A 269 7.86 -6.21 12.60
N HIS A 270 8.11 -7.43 13.05
CA HIS A 270 8.85 -8.44 12.28
C HIS A 270 8.06 -8.97 11.08
N LYS A 271 6.74 -9.15 11.19
CA LYS A 271 5.89 -9.54 10.05
C LYS A 271 5.91 -8.46 8.97
N LEU A 272 5.70 -7.20 9.33
CA LEU A 272 5.69 -6.09 8.37
C LEU A 272 7.08 -5.84 7.77
N GLU A 273 8.16 -5.97 8.56
CA GLU A 273 9.53 -5.97 8.03
C GLU A 273 9.73 -7.09 6.99
N THR A 274 9.29 -8.32 7.31
CA THR A 274 9.41 -9.48 6.42
C THR A 274 8.59 -9.27 5.13
N LEU A 275 7.38 -8.72 5.23
CA LEU A 275 6.56 -8.37 4.06
C LEU A 275 7.26 -7.37 3.15
N ILE A 276 7.77 -6.28 3.72
CA ILE A 276 8.41 -5.21 2.94
C ILE A 276 9.67 -5.73 2.25
N LYS A 277 10.51 -6.49 2.97
CA LYS A 277 11.71 -7.10 2.37
C LYS A 277 11.34 -8.11 1.28
N SER A 278 10.35 -8.98 1.53
CA SER A 278 9.83 -9.95 0.56
C SER A 278 9.43 -9.27 -0.75
N TRP A 279 8.61 -8.22 -0.67
CA TRP A 279 8.12 -7.53 -1.85
C TRP A 279 9.23 -6.74 -2.55
N ARG A 280 10.13 -6.09 -1.81
CA ARG A 280 11.30 -5.45 -2.43
C ARG A 280 12.19 -6.44 -3.17
N ASN A 281 12.39 -7.63 -2.61
CA ASN A 281 13.15 -8.70 -3.26
C ASN A 281 12.47 -9.19 -4.53
N ALA A 282 11.15 -9.35 -4.50
CA ALA A 282 10.36 -9.80 -5.65
C ALA A 282 10.41 -8.83 -6.84
N TRP A 283 10.67 -7.54 -6.59
CA TRP A 283 10.92 -6.52 -7.62
C TRP A 283 12.40 -6.20 -7.83
N HIS A 284 13.31 -6.90 -7.15
CA HIS A 284 14.76 -6.67 -7.17
C HIS A 284 15.15 -5.21 -6.89
N ASP A 285 14.46 -4.56 -5.95
CA ASP A 285 14.66 -3.16 -5.59
C ASP A 285 14.52 -2.98 -4.07
N GLU A 286 15.63 -3.14 -3.33
CA GLU A 286 15.70 -3.00 -1.86
C GLU A 286 15.30 -1.61 -1.34
N LYS A 287 15.25 -0.60 -2.22
CA LYS A 287 14.92 0.78 -1.91
C LYS A 287 13.57 1.20 -2.48
N MET A 288 12.78 0.25 -2.98
CA MET A 288 11.46 0.53 -3.52
C MET A 288 10.56 1.17 -2.43
N PRO A 289 10.00 2.36 -2.68
CA PRO A 289 9.13 3.05 -1.73
C PRO A 289 8.01 2.16 -1.19
N PHE A 290 7.87 2.15 0.13
CA PHE A 290 6.82 1.38 0.81
C PHE A 290 6.16 2.25 1.88
N TYR A 291 4.94 2.72 1.60
CA TYR A 291 4.21 3.58 2.52
C TYR A 291 3.01 2.86 3.11
N TYR A 292 2.80 2.99 4.41
CA TYR A 292 1.73 2.28 5.11
C TYR A 292 0.90 3.17 6.02
N VAL A 293 -0.22 2.62 6.50
CA VAL A 293 -1.20 3.38 7.27
C VAL A 293 -1.26 2.81 8.69
N GLN A 294 -1.07 3.68 9.68
CA GLN A 294 -1.36 3.35 11.07
C GLN A 294 -2.85 3.03 11.20
N ILE A 295 -3.21 1.91 11.83
CA ILE A 295 -4.63 1.57 12.00
C ILE A 295 -5.36 2.60 12.86
N VAL A 296 -6.65 2.78 12.63
CA VAL A 296 -7.42 3.87 13.26
C VAL A 296 -7.75 3.58 14.73
N PRO A 297 -8.03 4.61 15.56
CA PRO A 297 -8.58 4.40 16.89
C PRO A 297 -9.90 3.60 16.85
N TYR A 298 -10.00 2.59 17.72
CA TYR A 298 -11.18 1.73 17.86
C TYR A 298 -11.16 1.07 19.25
N LEU A 299 -12.32 0.79 19.83
CA LEU A 299 -12.45 0.12 21.13
C LEU A 299 -12.16 -1.39 21.01
N TYR A 300 -10.89 -1.76 20.82
CA TYR A 300 -10.44 -3.15 20.76
C TYR A 300 -10.71 -3.89 22.07
N SER A 301 -10.58 -3.21 23.21
CA SER A 301 -10.89 -3.76 24.54
C SER A 301 -12.32 -4.25 24.70
N SER A 302 -13.26 -3.73 23.89
CA SER A 302 -14.67 -4.14 23.89
C SER A 302 -14.94 -5.42 23.08
N SER A 303 -13.90 -6.01 22.45
CA SER A 303 -14.01 -7.26 21.71
C SER A 303 -14.41 -8.42 22.63
N LYS A 304 -15.42 -9.19 22.22
CA LYS A 304 -15.85 -10.43 22.91
C LYS A 304 -15.16 -11.69 22.35
N GLY A 305 -14.02 -11.51 21.68
CA GLY A 305 -13.25 -12.60 21.09
C GLY A 305 -12.54 -13.47 22.14
N LYS A 306 -11.90 -14.55 21.68
CA LYS A 306 -11.11 -15.45 22.55
C LYS A 306 -9.87 -14.78 23.15
N VAL A 307 -9.33 -13.77 22.47
CA VAL A 307 -8.15 -13.02 22.91
C VAL A 307 -8.63 -11.82 23.72
N ILE A 308 -8.19 -11.72 24.97
CA ILE A 308 -8.53 -10.61 25.86
C ILE A 308 -7.62 -9.42 25.57
N LEU A 309 -8.25 -8.32 25.18
CA LEU A 309 -7.62 -7.06 24.83
C LEU A 309 -7.94 -6.00 25.89
N ASP A 310 -7.06 -5.02 26.00
CA ASP A 310 -7.18 -3.90 26.93
C ASP A 310 -6.97 -2.58 26.17
N ASN A 311 -7.21 -1.45 26.83
CA ASN A 311 -7.07 -0.12 26.23
C ASN A 311 -5.64 0.21 25.79
N LYS A 312 -4.63 -0.58 26.19
CA LYS A 312 -3.23 -0.39 25.79
C LYS A 312 -2.80 -1.32 24.65
N THR A 313 -3.69 -2.21 24.20
CA THR A 313 -3.46 -3.10 23.06
C THR A 313 -3.21 -2.30 21.79
N LEU A 314 -4.09 -1.35 21.46
CA LEU A 314 -3.96 -0.53 20.25
C LEU A 314 -2.69 0.34 20.21
N PRO A 315 -2.35 1.15 21.25
CA PRO A 315 -1.12 1.94 21.21
C PRO A 315 0.15 1.07 21.18
N THR A 316 0.12 -0.13 21.78
CA THR A 316 1.23 -1.10 21.63
C THR A 316 1.36 -1.59 20.19
N PHE A 317 0.24 -1.86 19.51
CA PHE A 317 0.24 -2.21 18.09
C PHE A 317 0.72 -1.03 17.21
N TRP A 318 0.32 0.20 17.52
CA TRP A 318 0.82 1.41 16.85
C TRP A 318 2.32 1.58 16.99
N GLU A 319 2.88 1.32 18.17
CA GLU A 319 4.33 1.32 18.37
C GLU A 319 5.00 0.25 17.49
N ALA A 320 4.41 -0.94 17.39
CA ALA A 320 4.91 -1.99 16.51
C ALA A 320 4.91 -1.58 15.03
N GLN A 321 3.85 -0.92 14.56
CA GLN A 321 3.80 -0.32 13.21
C GLN A 321 4.86 0.77 13.05
N ALA A 322 5.01 1.67 14.04
CA ALA A 322 5.96 2.78 13.98
C ALA A 322 7.42 2.32 13.92
N ASN A 323 7.76 1.24 14.63
CA ASN A 323 9.12 0.72 14.68
C ASN A 323 9.68 0.29 13.32
N VAL A 324 8.83 -0.12 12.37
CA VAL A 324 9.27 -0.56 11.04
C VAL A 324 9.93 0.58 10.25
N SER A 325 9.37 1.80 10.31
CA SER A 325 9.95 2.99 9.66
C SER A 325 11.32 3.39 10.22
N LYS A 326 11.66 2.96 11.44
CA LYS A 326 12.96 3.23 12.08
C LYS A 326 14.05 2.26 11.64
N ILE A 327 13.67 1.06 11.19
CA ILE A 327 14.61 -0.01 10.83
C ILE A 327 14.75 -0.19 9.31
N LEU A 328 13.79 0.28 8.50
CA LEU A 328 13.84 0.22 7.05
C LEU A 328 13.92 1.60 6.40
N SER A 329 14.86 1.77 5.47
CA SER A 329 14.91 2.95 4.61
C SER A 329 13.79 2.94 3.56
N LYS A 330 13.47 4.11 3.00
CA LYS A 330 12.41 4.30 1.97
C LYS A 330 11.05 3.75 2.41
N THR A 331 10.79 3.81 3.71
CA THR A 331 9.61 3.27 4.37
C THR A 331 9.11 4.27 5.38
N ASP A 332 7.82 4.58 5.35
CA ASP A 332 7.21 5.49 6.33
C ASP A 332 5.69 5.29 6.40
N TYR A 333 5.03 5.91 7.37
CA TYR A 333 3.61 5.74 7.61
C TYR A 333 2.84 7.02 7.91
N VAL A 334 1.54 6.97 7.61
CA VAL A 334 0.60 8.04 7.95
C VAL A 334 -0.10 7.75 9.28
N THR A 335 -0.18 8.77 10.13
CA THR A 335 -0.91 8.74 11.41
C THR A 335 -2.39 9.02 11.17
N THR A 336 -3.26 8.34 11.92
CA THR A 336 -4.72 8.33 11.70
C THR A 336 -5.53 8.63 12.95
N THR A 337 -4.89 9.04 14.05
CA THR A 337 -5.55 9.33 15.34
C THR A 337 -6.61 10.42 15.26
N ASP A 338 -6.60 11.25 14.22
CA ASP A 338 -7.56 12.32 13.96
C ASP A 338 -8.60 11.99 12.89
N LEU A 339 -8.55 10.79 12.30
CA LEU A 339 -9.38 10.39 11.15
C LEU A 339 -10.48 9.41 11.55
N ILE A 340 -11.19 9.74 12.63
CA ILE A 340 -12.27 8.91 13.19
C ILE A 340 -13.32 9.78 13.89
N ASP A 341 -14.60 9.51 13.61
CA ASP A 341 -15.71 10.21 14.25
C ASP A 341 -16.20 9.45 15.49
N SER A 342 -16.23 8.11 15.43
CA SER A 342 -16.71 7.22 16.48
C SER A 342 -15.71 6.09 16.75
N LEU A 343 -15.42 5.81 18.02
CA LEU A 343 -14.52 4.73 18.42
C LEU A 343 -15.13 3.31 18.25
N THR A 344 -16.38 3.22 17.80
CA THR A 344 -17.05 1.95 17.44
C THR A 344 -17.06 1.68 15.93
N GLU A 345 -16.49 2.57 15.10
CA GLU A 345 -16.41 2.40 13.66
C GLU A 345 -14.99 1.95 13.24
N LEU A 346 -14.85 0.69 12.85
CA LEU A 346 -13.55 0.14 12.41
C LEU A 346 -13.15 0.60 11.00
N HIS A 347 -14.09 1.11 10.20
CA HIS A 347 -13.89 1.53 8.81
C HIS A 347 -14.28 3.00 8.59
N PRO A 348 -13.53 3.96 9.18
CA PRO A 348 -13.83 5.38 9.04
C PRO A 348 -13.82 5.85 7.58
N SER A 349 -14.58 6.89 7.30
CA SER A 349 -14.84 7.43 5.95
C SER A 349 -13.65 8.15 5.31
N TYR A 350 -12.69 8.66 6.10
CA TYR A 350 -11.58 9.56 5.74
C TYR A 350 -10.52 9.00 4.74
N LYS A 351 -10.90 8.13 3.82
CA LYS A 351 -9.99 7.50 2.84
C LYS A 351 -9.34 8.48 1.88
N TRP A 352 -10.01 9.60 1.58
CA TRP A 352 -9.44 10.68 0.78
C TRP A 352 -8.23 11.33 1.45
N GLU A 353 -8.33 11.59 2.75
CA GLU A 353 -7.27 12.20 3.54
C GLU A 353 -6.10 11.23 3.73
N ILE A 354 -6.38 9.94 3.93
CA ILE A 354 -5.35 8.90 3.97
C ILE A 354 -4.60 8.82 2.65
N GLY A 355 -5.31 8.79 1.51
CA GLY A 355 -4.70 8.80 0.17
C GLY A 355 -3.82 10.03 -0.06
N LYS A 356 -4.30 11.22 0.34
CA LYS A 356 -3.53 12.47 0.28
C LYS A 356 -2.27 12.42 1.14
N ARG A 357 -2.35 11.98 2.40
CA ARG A 357 -1.19 11.86 3.29
C ARG A 357 -0.14 10.87 2.76
N LEU A 358 -0.57 9.75 2.18
CA LEU A 358 0.33 8.81 1.50
C LEU A 358 1.01 9.47 0.28
N ALA A 359 0.26 10.29 -0.47
CA ALA A 359 0.82 11.02 -1.61
C ALA A 359 1.85 12.07 -1.17
N LEU A 360 1.65 12.75 -0.04
CA LEU A 360 2.67 13.66 0.51
C LEU A 360 3.98 12.94 0.81
N LEU A 361 3.93 11.73 1.39
CA LEU A 361 5.14 10.92 1.64
C LEU A 361 5.87 10.60 0.33
N ALA A 362 5.16 10.14 -0.68
CA ALA A 362 5.72 9.88 -1.99
C ALA A 362 6.30 11.15 -2.63
N LEU A 363 5.56 12.28 -2.63
CA LEU A 363 6.02 13.55 -3.22
C LEU A 363 7.31 14.04 -2.57
N LYS A 364 7.38 14.03 -1.23
CA LYS A 364 8.55 14.43 -0.45
C LYS A 364 9.77 13.57 -0.77
N ASN A 365 9.59 12.25 -0.83
CA ASN A 365 10.71 11.31 -0.80
C ASN A 365 11.14 10.81 -2.19
N ASP A 366 10.27 10.93 -3.20
CA ASP A 366 10.41 10.22 -4.48
C ASP A 366 10.21 11.11 -5.72
N TYR A 367 9.69 12.34 -5.59
CA TYR A 367 9.43 13.22 -6.74
C TYR A 367 10.28 14.49 -6.75
N ASP A 368 11.37 14.52 -5.98
CA ASP A 368 12.28 15.66 -5.84
C ASP A 368 11.56 16.98 -5.48
N LYS A 369 10.37 16.90 -4.88
CA LYS A 369 9.59 18.05 -4.45
C LYS A 369 10.12 18.57 -3.12
N LYS A 370 10.74 19.75 -3.16
CA LYS A 370 11.21 20.45 -1.96
C LYS A 370 10.05 21.09 -1.21
N GLY A 371 10.20 21.24 0.11
CA GLY A 371 9.23 21.94 0.95
C GLY A 371 7.96 21.16 1.30
N ILE A 372 7.82 19.90 0.85
CA ILE A 372 6.67 19.06 1.22
C ILE A 372 6.84 18.57 2.66
N ILE A 373 5.91 18.99 3.52
CA ILE A 373 5.76 18.44 4.88
C ILE A 373 4.78 17.27 4.78
N ALA A 374 5.29 16.06 5.01
CA ALA A 374 4.54 14.82 4.83
C ALA A 374 4.36 14.00 6.12
N GLN A 375 5.03 14.42 7.20
CA GLN A 375 5.02 13.76 8.49
C GLN A 375 4.55 14.75 9.55
N GLY A 376 3.78 14.26 10.52
CA GLY A 376 3.48 15.02 11.72
C GLY A 376 4.63 14.99 12.73
N PRO A 377 4.50 15.74 13.84
CA PRO A 377 5.50 15.76 14.90
C PRO A 377 5.85 14.35 15.37
N GLU A 378 7.14 14.04 15.44
CA GLU A 378 7.62 12.75 15.96
C GLU A 378 8.57 13.00 17.13
N PHE A 379 8.37 12.25 18.20
CA PHE A 379 9.23 12.30 19.37
C PHE A 379 10.70 12.14 18.99
N GLU A 380 11.53 13.10 19.40
CA GLU A 380 12.98 13.05 19.19
C GLU A 380 13.71 12.79 20.51
N LYS A 381 13.43 13.59 21.54
CA LYS A 381 14.10 13.49 22.85
C LYS A 381 13.24 14.06 23.97
N ILE A 382 13.57 13.60 25.18
CA ILE A 382 13.05 14.13 26.44
C ILE A 382 14.21 14.74 27.24
N LYS A 383 14.01 15.93 27.78
CA LYS A 383 14.88 16.55 28.79
C LYS A 383 14.06 16.76 30.07
N ILE A 384 14.61 16.33 31.20
CA ILE A 384 14.02 16.61 32.51
C ILE A 384 14.64 17.89 33.07
N ASP A 385 13.79 18.81 33.53
CA ASP A 385 14.19 20.08 34.13
C ASP A 385 13.30 20.38 35.35
N GLY A 386 13.83 20.10 36.54
CA GLY A 386 13.04 20.14 37.78
C GLY A 386 11.86 19.17 37.72
N ASP A 387 10.64 19.72 37.85
CA ASP A 387 9.37 19.02 37.79
C ASP A 387 8.78 18.91 36.37
N LYS A 388 9.52 19.38 35.35
CA LYS A 388 9.09 19.41 33.95
C LYS A 388 9.76 18.32 33.12
N ALA A 389 8.98 17.71 32.24
CA ALA A 389 9.49 16.93 31.12
C ALA A 389 9.33 17.73 29.82
N ILE A 390 10.44 18.13 29.20
CA ILE A 390 10.47 18.88 27.95
C ILE A 390 10.66 17.89 26.81
N ILE A 391 9.65 17.77 25.95
CA ILE A 391 9.62 16.84 24.82
C ILE A 391 9.90 17.60 23.53
N THR A 392 11.01 17.31 22.86
CA THR A 392 11.32 17.89 21.55
C THR A 392 10.84 16.98 20.43
N PHE A 393 10.28 17.59 19.37
CA PHE A 393 9.78 16.89 18.20
C PHE A 393 10.57 17.25 16.95
N LYS A 394 10.82 16.25 16.09
CA LYS A 394 11.17 16.45 14.68
C LYS A 394 9.91 16.60 13.83
N ASN A 395 10.04 17.06 12.57
CA ASN A 395 8.92 17.39 11.68
C ASN A 395 8.00 18.50 12.24
N ALA A 396 8.61 19.40 13.00
CA ALA A 396 8.00 20.54 13.67
C ALA A 396 8.78 21.83 13.39
N GLU A 397 9.48 21.90 12.25
CA GLU A 397 10.38 23.00 11.88
C GLU A 397 9.63 24.34 11.77
N ASN A 398 8.37 24.28 11.34
CA ASN A 398 7.48 25.44 11.29
C ASN A 398 6.68 25.65 12.59
N GLY A 399 6.93 24.85 13.62
CA GLY A 399 6.26 24.90 14.91
C GLY A 399 5.13 23.87 15.09
N LEU A 400 4.67 23.80 16.34
CA LEU A 400 3.55 22.97 16.77
C LEU A 400 2.29 23.81 16.94
N LEU A 401 1.12 23.16 16.90
CA LEU A 401 -0.16 23.78 17.23
C LEU A 401 -1.11 22.82 17.91
N SER A 402 -2.13 23.38 18.57
CA SER A 402 -3.32 22.68 19.00
C SER A 402 -4.42 22.83 17.93
N LYS A 403 -4.85 21.73 17.30
CA LYS A 403 -5.76 21.75 16.13
C LYS A 403 -7.10 22.40 16.42
N ASP A 404 -7.58 22.30 17.67
CA ASP A 404 -8.85 22.87 18.11
C ASP A 404 -8.67 24.12 18.99
N GLY A 405 -7.44 24.63 19.12
CA GLY A 405 -7.13 25.79 19.96
C GLY A 405 -7.26 25.54 21.47
N LYS A 406 -7.52 24.30 21.91
CA LYS A 406 -7.67 23.95 23.33
C LYS A 406 -6.36 23.44 23.93
N ALA A 407 -6.34 23.26 25.25
CA ALA A 407 -5.22 22.63 25.96
C ALA A 407 -4.88 21.26 25.33
N LEU A 408 -3.58 20.92 25.30
CA LEU A 408 -3.14 19.65 24.73
C LEU A 408 -3.69 18.46 25.53
N THR A 409 -4.04 17.40 24.81
CA THR A 409 -4.67 16.21 25.36
C THR A 409 -3.80 14.96 25.20
N PHE A 410 -4.12 13.91 25.96
CA PHE A 410 -3.47 12.59 25.91
C PHE A 410 -1.96 12.57 26.24
N PHE A 411 -1.48 13.52 27.04
CA PHE A 411 -0.19 13.40 27.70
C PHE A 411 -0.36 12.71 29.05
N GLU A 412 0.50 11.72 29.31
CA GLU A 412 0.65 11.08 30.62
C GLU A 412 2.11 11.18 31.07
N LEU A 413 2.32 11.33 32.38
CA LEU A 413 3.63 11.49 33.01
C LEU A 413 3.78 10.48 34.14
N ALA A 414 4.95 9.90 34.32
CA ALA A 414 5.29 9.02 35.43
C ALA A 414 6.62 9.41 36.06
N ALA A 415 6.75 9.16 37.36
CA ALA A 415 8.03 9.16 38.07
C ALA A 415 8.75 7.81 37.85
N ASN A 416 9.67 7.45 38.74
CA ASN A 416 10.40 6.17 38.67
C ASN A 416 9.55 4.94 39.01
N ASP A 417 8.32 5.12 39.51
CA ASP A 417 7.43 4.04 39.92
C ASP A 417 6.62 3.44 38.75
N GLY A 418 6.66 4.07 37.58
CA GLY A 418 5.94 3.64 36.38
C GLY A 418 4.42 3.89 36.43
N HIS A 419 3.92 4.60 37.44
CA HIS A 419 2.51 4.96 37.52
C HIS A 419 2.24 6.23 36.70
N PHE A 420 1.66 6.04 35.52
CA PHE A 420 1.32 7.13 34.62
C PHE A 420 0.04 7.84 35.09
N VAL A 421 0.11 9.17 35.23
CA VAL A 421 -1.04 10.05 35.50
C VAL A 421 -1.24 11.03 34.35
N LYS A 422 -2.47 11.52 34.18
CA LYS A 422 -2.76 12.57 33.20
C LYS A 422 -1.92 13.81 33.48
N ALA A 423 -1.32 14.37 32.43
CA ALA A 423 -0.42 15.50 32.52
C ALA A 423 -0.97 16.74 31.80
N ASN A 424 -0.59 17.91 32.31
CA ASN A 424 -0.72 19.18 31.59
C ASN A 424 0.41 19.27 30.57
N ALA A 425 0.10 19.84 29.40
CA ALA A 425 1.06 19.97 28.32
C ALA A 425 0.90 21.32 27.62
N GLN A 426 2.02 22.02 27.41
CA GLN A 426 2.08 23.33 26.78
C GLN A 426 3.13 23.34 25.66
N ILE A 427 2.80 23.96 24.52
CA ILE A 427 3.72 24.13 23.40
C ILE A 427 4.70 25.26 23.70
N GLU A 428 5.99 24.98 23.52
CA GLU A 428 7.08 25.96 23.55
C GLU A 428 7.98 25.75 22.32
N GLY A 429 7.77 26.54 21.27
CA GLY A 429 8.48 26.41 20.00
C GLY A 429 8.21 25.06 19.31
N ASN A 430 9.25 24.25 19.15
CA ASN A 430 9.19 22.89 18.61
C ASN A 430 9.10 21.80 19.70
N SER A 431 8.90 22.20 20.95
CA SER A 431 8.84 21.31 22.10
C SER A 431 7.50 21.42 22.82
N VAL A 432 7.20 20.42 23.65
CA VAL A 432 6.06 20.42 24.58
C VAL A 432 6.59 20.22 25.99
N VAL A 433 6.25 21.15 26.88
CA VAL A 433 6.53 21.05 28.31
C VAL A 433 5.38 20.31 28.98
N VAL A 434 5.70 19.20 29.63
CA VAL A 434 4.74 18.29 30.27
C VAL A 434 4.97 18.30 31.78
N THR A 435 3.91 18.52 32.54
CA THR A 435 3.90 18.52 34.02
C THR A 435 2.68 17.78 34.55
N ALA A 436 2.76 17.24 35.76
CA ALA A 436 1.60 16.63 36.41
C ALA A 436 1.58 16.98 37.90
N PRO A 437 0.39 17.20 38.51
CA PRO A 437 0.28 17.32 39.95
C PRO A 437 0.94 16.13 40.65
N ASN A 438 1.68 16.40 41.72
CA ASN A 438 2.35 15.39 42.55
C ASN A 438 3.51 14.63 41.89
N ILE A 439 3.98 15.04 40.69
CA ILE A 439 5.21 14.52 40.09
C ILE A 439 6.28 15.62 40.10
N SER A 440 7.14 15.60 41.12
CA SER A 440 8.26 16.56 41.25
C SER A 440 9.55 16.10 40.54
N LYS A 441 9.62 14.83 40.15
CA LYS A 441 10.78 14.22 39.46
C LYS A 441 10.28 13.33 38.32
N PRO A 442 9.85 13.91 37.19
CA PRO A 442 9.37 13.13 36.06
C PRO A 442 10.48 12.28 35.46
N LYS A 443 10.09 11.08 35.00
CA LYS A 443 11.01 10.14 34.36
C LYS A 443 10.56 9.77 32.95
N SER A 444 9.27 9.48 32.78
CA SER A 444 8.76 8.97 31.52
C SER A 444 7.46 9.68 31.11
N VAL A 445 7.31 9.88 29.80
CA VAL A 445 6.13 10.49 29.17
C VAL A 445 5.51 9.52 28.18
N ARG A 446 4.18 9.51 28.13
CA ARG A 446 3.38 8.87 27.08
C ARG A 446 2.51 9.92 26.39
N PHE A 447 2.34 9.75 25.09
CA PHE A 447 1.42 10.54 24.28
C PHE A 447 0.54 9.63 23.44
N ALA A 448 -0.77 9.87 23.48
CA ALA A 448 -1.77 9.09 22.74
C ALA A 448 -1.69 7.58 23.03
N TRP A 449 -1.34 7.21 24.27
CA TRP A 449 -1.13 5.82 24.68
C TRP A 449 -2.42 5.18 25.20
N ASP A 450 -3.50 5.30 24.45
CA ASP A 450 -4.82 4.74 24.78
C ASP A 450 -5.62 4.48 23.51
N GLU A 451 -6.43 3.42 23.46
CA GLU A 451 -7.25 3.11 22.27
C GLU A 451 -8.28 4.21 21.93
N THR A 452 -8.62 5.06 22.89
CA THR A 452 -9.53 6.20 22.72
C THR A 452 -8.84 7.47 22.19
N ALA A 453 -7.53 7.41 21.92
CA ALA A 453 -6.71 8.57 21.60
C ALA A 453 -7.17 9.31 20.34
N LYS A 454 -7.60 10.56 20.55
CA LYS A 454 -7.89 11.58 19.51
C LYS A 454 -7.22 12.91 19.90
N PRO A 455 -5.88 12.95 19.97
CA PRO A 455 -5.16 14.12 20.46
C PRO A 455 -5.24 15.30 19.49
N ASN A 456 -5.05 16.50 20.03
CA ASN A 456 -5.07 17.76 19.30
C ASN A 456 -3.68 18.35 19.03
N LEU A 457 -2.57 17.64 19.29
CA LEU A 457 -1.21 18.10 18.94
C LEU A 457 -0.87 17.84 17.47
N PHE A 458 -0.57 18.90 16.72
CA PHE A 458 -0.27 18.87 15.29
C PHE A 458 0.95 19.74 14.98
N ASN A 459 1.53 19.61 13.78
CA ASN A 459 2.40 20.65 13.23
C ASN A 459 1.59 21.69 12.44
N GLN A 460 2.24 22.80 12.07
CA GLN A 460 1.64 23.85 11.25
C GLN A 460 1.16 23.39 9.85
N ALA A 461 1.61 22.23 9.37
CA ALA A 461 1.12 21.63 8.12
C ALA A 461 -0.21 20.87 8.29
N GLY A 462 -0.77 20.85 9.50
CA GLY A 462 -2.03 20.15 9.78
C GLY A 462 -1.90 18.63 9.88
N LEU A 463 -0.69 18.11 10.16
CA LEU A 463 -0.45 16.68 10.37
C LEU A 463 -0.36 16.33 11.87
N PRO A 464 -1.05 15.27 12.34
CA PRO A 464 -1.11 14.90 13.75
C PRO A 464 0.24 14.38 14.27
N ALA A 465 0.55 14.66 15.53
CA ALA A 465 1.71 14.09 16.20
C ALA A 465 1.59 12.55 16.30
N ARG A 466 2.71 11.86 16.10
CA ARG A 466 2.79 10.40 16.19
C ARG A 466 2.69 9.96 17.67
N PRO A 467 1.86 8.95 18.01
CA PRO A 467 1.86 8.35 19.34
C PRO A 467 3.24 7.86 19.76
N PHE A 468 3.61 8.02 21.03
CA PHE A 468 4.90 7.56 21.56
C PHE A 468 4.85 7.28 23.06
N ARG A 469 5.87 6.57 23.53
CA ARG A 469 6.28 6.53 24.93
C ARG A 469 7.78 6.72 25.03
N THR A 470 8.25 7.36 26.09
CA THR A 470 9.69 7.41 26.40
C THR A 470 10.10 6.13 27.12
N LYS A 471 11.41 5.87 27.13
CA LYS A 471 11.99 4.77 27.92
C LYS A 471 11.87 5.01 29.42
#